data_AF-A0A8T4SYA8-F1
#
_entry.id   AF-A0A8T4SYA8-F1
#
_cell.length_a   1.000
_cell.length_b   1.000
_cell.length_c   1.000
_cell.angle_alpha   90.00
_cell.angle_beta   90.00
_cell.angle_gamma   90.00
#
_symmetry.space_group_name_H-M   'P 1'
#
loop_
_entity.id
_entity.type
_entity.pdbx_description
1 polymer ?
#
loop_
_entity_poly.entity_id
_entity_poly.type
_entity_poly.pdbx_seq_one_letter_code
_entity_poly.pdbx_strand_id
1 'polypeptide(L)'
;MITARLIIEIAGFPKEHIESVMKGVMEQIKASNDVLSYDIYEAKEVEQMWSTFTEMEINFKELKDLIAFCFDKMPSSIEIVEPENLHIKGKDLEDLLNDLMSKLHEYDAEVKRLRLDNLAFKNKS
;
A
#
# COMPACT_ATOMS: atom_id res chain seq x y z
N MET A 1 7.95 7.71 18.40
CA MET A 1 7.38 6.40 18.05
C MET A 1 5.94 6.62 17.66
N ILE A 2 5.51 5.95 16.61
CA ILE A 2 4.16 6.03 16.05
C ILE A 2 3.68 4.60 15.89
N THR A 3 2.58 4.27 16.55
CA THR A 3 1.90 3.00 16.35
C THR A 3 0.82 3.22 15.33
N ALA A 4 0.85 2.49 14.23
CA ALA A 4 -0.19 2.57 13.22
C ALA A 4 -0.73 1.18 12.89
N ARG A 5 -2.05 1.13 12.69
CA ARG A 5 -2.75 -0.01 12.13
C ARG A 5 -2.93 0.20 10.64
N LEU A 6 -2.56 -0.80 9.85
CA LEU A 6 -2.55 -0.73 8.39
C LEU A 6 -3.25 -1.93 7.81
N ILE A 7 -3.90 -1.72 6.67
CA ILE A 7 -4.50 -2.79 5.87
C ILE A 7 -3.78 -2.84 4.53
N ILE A 8 -3.33 -4.03 4.13
CA ILE A 8 -2.87 -4.30 2.76
C ILE A 8 -3.83 -5.29 2.14
N GLU A 9 -4.25 -5.00 0.92
CA GLU A 9 -5.14 -5.85 0.12
C GLU A 9 -4.46 -6.21 -1.20
N ILE A 10 -4.66 -7.44 -1.64
CA ILE A 10 -4.24 -7.90 -2.97
C ILE A 10 -5.38 -8.69 -3.61
N ALA A 11 -5.53 -8.55 -4.93
CA ALA A 11 -6.54 -9.25 -5.70
C ALA A 11 -5.94 -9.89 -6.97
N GLY A 12 -6.45 -11.05 -7.37
CA GLY A 12 -6.07 -11.71 -8.62
C GLY A 12 -6.49 -13.18 -8.68
N PHE A 13 -5.67 -14.03 -9.31
CA PHE A 13 -5.98 -15.44 -9.58
C PHE A 13 -4.74 -16.34 -9.51
N PRO A 14 -4.92 -17.66 -9.28
CA PRO A 14 -6.06 -18.30 -8.61
C PRO A 14 -6.02 -18.05 -7.08
N LYS A 15 -7.05 -18.50 -6.34
CA LYS A 15 -7.18 -18.29 -4.89
C LYS A 15 -5.90 -18.63 -4.12
N GLU A 16 -5.35 -19.81 -4.37
CA GLU A 16 -4.19 -20.34 -3.65
C GLU A 16 -2.95 -19.49 -3.87
N HIS A 17 -2.81 -18.91 -5.07
CA HIS A 17 -1.70 -18.02 -5.38
C HIS A 17 -1.82 -16.72 -4.60
N ILE A 18 -3.02 -16.13 -4.55
CA ILE A 18 -3.27 -14.89 -3.82
C ILE A 18 -3.01 -15.06 -2.32
N GLU A 19 -3.50 -16.14 -1.70
CA GLU A 19 -3.22 -16.42 -0.29
C GLU A 19 -1.73 -16.66 -0.03
N SER A 20 -1.02 -17.33 -0.94
CA SER A 20 0.43 -17.52 -0.83
C SER A 20 1.21 -16.21 -0.96
N VAL A 21 0.79 -15.31 -1.86
CA VAL A 21 1.42 -14.00 -2.05
C VAL A 21 1.23 -13.14 -0.80
N MET A 22 0.03 -13.10 -0.22
CA MET A 22 -0.23 -12.34 1.01
C MET A 22 0.66 -12.82 2.16
N LYS A 23 0.84 -14.13 2.33
CA LYS A 23 1.79 -14.67 3.32
C LYS A 23 3.22 -14.21 3.05
N GLY A 24 3.66 -14.23 1.79
CA GLY A 24 4.99 -13.75 1.41
C GLY A 24 5.18 -12.25 1.68
N VAL A 25 4.18 -11.42 1.41
CA VAL A 25 4.19 -9.98 1.73
C VAL A 25 4.33 -9.78 3.24
N MET A 26 3.54 -10.50 4.04
CA MET A 26 3.60 -10.38 5.50
C MET A 26 4.96 -10.80 6.06
N GLU A 27 5.57 -11.87 5.54
CA GLU A 27 6.93 -12.30 5.95
C GLU A 27 7.99 -11.24 5.64
N GLN A 28 7.91 -10.59 4.46
CA GLN A 28 8.82 -9.49 4.12
C GLN A 28 8.64 -8.28 5.06
N ILE A 29 7.39 -7.95 5.40
CA ILE A 29 7.08 -6.86 6.33
C ILE A 29 7.65 -7.17 7.72
N LYS A 30 7.41 -8.38 8.25
CA LYS A 30 7.95 -8.81 9.56
C LYS A 30 9.47 -8.83 9.62
N ALA A 31 10.13 -9.12 8.51
CA ALA A 31 11.60 -9.15 8.45
C ALA A 31 12.25 -7.76 8.60
N SER A 32 11.51 -6.69 8.31
CA SER A 32 12.05 -5.32 8.20
C SER A 32 11.37 -4.29 9.10
N ASN A 33 10.26 -4.65 9.75
CA ASN A 33 9.44 -3.73 10.56
C ASN A 33 9.12 -4.33 11.93
N ASP A 34 8.90 -3.47 12.91
CA ASP A 34 8.46 -3.86 14.25
C ASP A 34 6.94 -4.10 14.27
N VAL A 35 6.53 -5.27 13.80
CA VAL A 35 5.13 -5.69 13.75
C VAL A 35 4.69 -6.20 15.12
N LEU A 36 3.69 -5.54 15.72
CA LEU A 36 3.13 -5.88 17.02
C LEU A 36 2.09 -7.01 16.93
N SER A 37 1.21 -6.93 15.94
CA SER A 37 0.17 -7.92 15.67
C SER A 37 -0.19 -7.90 14.20
N TYR A 38 -0.75 -9.01 13.70
CA TYR A 38 -1.32 -9.07 12.37
C TYR A 38 -2.31 -10.22 12.24
N ASP A 39 -3.30 -10.05 11.39
CA ASP A 39 -4.28 -11.06 11.01
C ASP A 39 -4.39 -11.11 9.49
N ILE A 40 -4.14 -12.29 8.91
CA ILE A 40 -4.35 -12.57 7.49
C ILE A 40 -5.72 -13.21 7.34
N TYR A 41 -6.58 -12.58 6.55
CA TYR A 41 -7.92 -13.08 6.27
C TYR A 41 -7.91 -14.00 5.05
N GLU A 42 -8.87 -14.92 4.95
CA GLU A 42 -8.99 -15.82 3.80
C GLU A 42 -9.44 -15.09 2.54
N ALA A 43 -8.98 -15.58 1.39
CA ALA A 43 -9.36 -14.98 0.12
C ALA A 43 -10.83 -15.23 -0.22
N LYS A 44 -11.53 -14.16 -0.62
CA LYS A 44 -12.93 -14.14 -1.02
C LYS A 44 -13.07 -13.69 -2.47
N GLU A 45 -14.10 -14.17 -3.13
CA GLU A 45 -14.40 -13.73 -4.49
C GLU A 45 -15.02 -12.32 -4.46
N VAL A 46 -14.41 -11.39 -5.19
CA VAL A 46 -14.81 -9.99 -5.34
C VAL A 46 -14.65 -9.61 -6.81
N GLU A 47 -15.72 -9.14 -7.45
CA GLU A 47 -15.71 -8.70 -8.86
C GLU A 47 -15.04 -9.70 -9.83
N GLN A 48 -15.36 -10.98 -9.68
CA GLN A 48 -14.80 -12.11 -10.45
C GLN A 48 -13.32 -12.43 -10.18
N MET A 49 -12.67 -11.78 -9.21
CA MET A 49 -11.29 -12.06 -8.78
C MET A 49 -11.27 -12.59 -7.34
N TRP A 50 -10.17 -13.21 -6.93
CA TRP A 50 -9.94 -13.54 -5.52
C TRP A 50 -9.21 -12.38 -4.86
N SER A 51 -9.80 -11.80 -3.81
CA SER A 51 -9.18 -10.76 -2.99
C SER A 51 -8.94 -11.26 -1.57
N THR A 52 -7.80 -10.87 -0.99
CA THR A 52 -7.43 -11.16 0.39
C THR A 52 -6.75 -9.94 0.99
N PHE A 53 -6.89 -9.75 2.30
CA PHE A 53 -6.23 -8.66 2.99
C PHE A 53 -5.59 -9.13 4.29
N THR A 54 -4.62 -8.34 4.75
CA THR A 54 -4.05 -8.46 6.09
C THR A 54 -4.23 -7.15 6.81
N GLU A 55 -4.59 -7.25 8.08
CA GLU A 55 -4.57 -6.14 9.02
C GLU A 55 -3.35 -6.31 9.91
N MET A 56 -2.61 -5.23 10.18
CA MET A 56 -1.40 -5.30 10.98
C MET A 56 -1.20 -4.03 11.79
N GLU A 57 -0.61 -4.17 12.97
CA GLU A 57 -0.20 -3.06 13.82
C GLU A 57 1.32 -3.00 13.85
N ILE A 58 1.89 -1.84 13.50
CA ILE A 58 3.34 -1.66 13.33
C ILE A 58 3.78 -0.43 14.14
N ASN A 59 4.91 -0.58 14.81
CA ASN A 59 5.65 0.52 15.43
C ASN A 59 6.65 1.12 14.46
N PHE A 60 6.47 2.40 14.17
CA PHE A 60 7.41 3.23 13.43
C PHE A 60 8.18 4.14 14.38
N LYS A 61 9.47 4.35 14.13
CA LYS A 61 10.28 5.22 15.01
C LYS A 61 9.90 6.68 14.79
N GLU A 62 9.81 7.07 13.53
CA GLU A 62 9.54 8.44 13.08
C GLU A 62 8.47 8.46 11.98
N LEU A 63 7.83 9.62 11.77
CA LEU A 63 6.77 9.77 10.75
C LEU A 63 7.26 9.45 9.33
N LYS A 64 8.52 9.79 9.03
CA LYS A 64 9.14 9.45 7.74
C LYS A 64 9.17 7.95 7.46
N ASP A 65 9.28 7.11 8.49
CA ASP A 65 9.32 5.64 8.32
C ASP A 65 7.93 5.12 7.94
N LEU A 66 6.89 5.66 8.58
CA LEU A 66 5.49 5.39 8.20
C LEU A 66 5.22 5.85 6.77
N ILE A 67 5.62 7.08 6.42
CA ILE A 67 5.45 7.62 5.07
C ILE A 67 6.15 6.73 4.02
N ALA A 68 7.40 6.34 4.29
CA ALA A 68 8.16 5.47 3.40
C ALA A 68 7.48 4.10 3.24
N PHE A 69 6.96 3.54 4.33
CA PHE A 69 6.16 2.32 4.29
C PHE A 69 4.92 2.49 3.39
N CYS A 70 4.22 3.62 3.49
CA CYS A 70 3.05 3.90 2.67
C CYS A 70 3.38 3.97 1.18
N PHE A 71 4.52 4.54 0.80
CA PHE A 71 4.94 4.58 -0.61
C PHE A 71 5.45 3.23 -1.15
N ASP A 72 6.09 2.41 -0.32
CA ASP A 72 6.61 1.10 -0.74
C ASP A 72 5.53 0.02 -0.77
N LYS A 73 4.69 -0.03 0.27
CA LYS A 73 3.68 -1.08 0.45
C LYS A 73 2.28 -0.69 0.02
N MET A 74 2.03 0.61 -0.19
CA MET A 74 0.74 1.14 -0.67
C MET A 74 -0.46 0.52 0.09
N PRO A 75 -0.52 0.64 1.43
CA PRO A 75 -1.64 0.11 2.19
C PRO A 75 -2.95 0.77 1.75
N SER A 76 -4.03 -0.01 1.76
CA SER A 76 -5.37 0.48 1.41
C SER A 76 -5.97 1.35 2.52
N SER A 77 -5.51 1.21 3.76
CA SER A 77 -5.91 2.03 4.90
C SER A 77 -4.78 2.17 5.91
N ILE A 78 -4.76 3.32 6.60
CA ILE A 78 -3.81 3.65 7.68
C ILE A 78 -4.59 4.34 8.80
N GLU A 79 -4.42 3.86 10.02
CA GLU A 79 -4.96 4.43 11.24
C GLU A 79 -3.83 4.64 12.25
N ILE A 80 -3.57 5.87 12.66
CA ILE A 80 -2.58 6.16 13.71
C ILE A 80 -3.23 5.89 15.06
N VAL A 81 -2.74 4.88 15.77
CA VAL A 81 -3.22 4.49 17.10
C VAL A 81 -2.59 5.41 18.14
N GLU A 82 -1.29 5.66 18.03
CA GLU A 82 -0.54 6.57 18.90
C GLU A 82 0.60 7.25 18.13
N PRO A 83 0.98 8.50 18.49
CA PRO A 83 0.34 9.38 19.46
C PRO A 83 -0.91 10.08 18.88
N GLU A 84 -1.77 10.61 19.75
CA GLU A 84 -2.94 11.40 19.34
C GLU A 84 -2.56 12.67 18.53
N ASN A 85 -1.41 13.28 18.87
CA ASN A 85 -0.92 14.48 18.21
C ASN A 85 0.43 14.24 17.54
N LEU A 86 0.50 14.45 16.22
CA LEU A 86 1.74 14.43 15.46
C LEU A 86 2.28 15.84 15.29
N HIS A 87 3.54 16.05 15.69
CA HIS A 87 4.28 17.26 15.36
C HIS A 87 5.11 17.02 14.10
N ILE A 88 4.79 17.75 13.03
CA ILE A 88 5.45 17.64 11.72
C ILE A 88 6.19 18.96 11.45
N LYS A 89 7.47 18.89 11.08
CA LYS A 89 8.19 20.09 10.64
C LYS A 89 7.76 20.47 9.24
N GLY A 90 7.75 21.77 8.93
CA GLY A 90 7.38 22.24 7.59
C GLY A 90 8.19 21.60 6.47
N LYS A 91 9.50 21.34 6.69
CA LYS A 91 10.35 20.66 5.71
C LYS A 91 9.94 19.20 5.47
N ASP A 92 9.62 18.46 6.54
CA ASP A 92 9.19 17.06 6.43
C ASP A 92 7.84 16.96 5.68
N LEU A 93 6.94 17.93 5.90
CA LEU A 93 5.69 18.03 5.16
C LEU A 93 5.93 18.40 3.68
N GLU A 94 6.82 19.33 3.40
CA GLU A 94 7.21 19.71 2.04
C GLU A 94 7.78 18.50 1.27
N ASP A 95 8.65 17.72 1.90
CA ASP A 95 9.23 16.51 1.30
C ASP A 95 8.15 15.45 1.01
N LEU A 96 7.26 15.19 1.97
CA LEU A 96 6.10 14.32 1.76
C LEU A 96 5.23 14.76 0.57
N LEU A 97 4.93 16.06 0.48
CA LEU A 97 4.10 16.60 -0.60
C LEU A 97 4.80 16.48 -1.96
N ASN A 98 6.11 16.69 -2.02
CA ASN A 98 6.88 16.53 -3.26
C ASN A 98 6.93 15.06 -3.72
N ASP A 99 7.11 14.11 -2.80
CA ASP A 99 7.09 12.68 -3.11
C ASP A 99 5.70 12.23 -3.59
N LEU A 100 4.65 12.71 -2.93
CA LEU A 100 3.26 12.47 -3.34
C LEU A 100 3.00 13.01 -4.75
N MET A 101 3.39 14.26 -5.02
CA MET A 101 3.23 14.88 -6.34
C MET A 101 3.99 14.11 -7.41
N SER A 102 5.21 13.65 -7.12
CA SER A 102 6.01 12.84 -8.04
C SER A 102 5.30 11.54 -8.40
N LYS A 103 4.76 10.82 -7.41
CA LYS A 103 3.99 9.58 -7.65
C LYS A 103 2.70 9.82 -8.43
N LEU A 104 1.97 10.89 -8.14
CA LEU A 104 0.77 11.26 -8.90
C LEU A 104 1.10 11.59 -10.36
N HIS A 105 2.20 12.29 -10.62
CA HIS A 105 2.66 12.57 -11.98
C HIS A 105 3.07 11.30 -12.73
N GLU A 106 3.75 10.36 -12.08
CA GLU A 106 4.05 9.04 -12.65
C GLU A 106 2.77 8.28 -13.03
N TYR A 107 1.79 8.24 -12.13
CA TYR A 107 0.50 7.57 -12.41
C TYR A 107 -0.29 8.24 -13.53
N ASP A 108 -0.33 9.58 -13.59
CA ASP A 108 -1.00 10.30 -14.68
C ASP A 108 -0.35 10.00 -16.05
N ALA A 109 0.99 9.96 -16.10
CA ALA A 109 1.72 9.59 -17.31
C ALA A 109 1.40 8.15 -17.74
N GLU A 110 1.38 7.22 -16.80
CA GLU A 110 1.05 5.81 -17.04
C GLU A 110 -0.38 5.64 -17.56
N VAL A 111 -1.37 6.28 -16.92
CA VAL A 111 -2.77 6.24 -17.37
C VAL A 111 -2.93 6.85 -18.77
N LYS A 112 -2.26 7.96 -19.06
CA LYS A 112 -2.25 8.57 -20.40
C LYS A 112 -1.68 7.62 -21.44
N ARG A 113 -0.57 6.95 -21.13
CA ARG A 113 0.02 5.93 -22.01
C ARG A 113 -0.96 4.79 -22.29
N LEU A 114 -1.54 4.20 -21.25
CA LEU A 114 -2.51 3.11 -21.38
C LEU A 114 -3.73 3.49 -22.23
N ARG A 115 -4.21 4.73 -22.13
CA ARG A 115 -5.30 5.25 -22.97
C ARG A 115 -4.90 5.35 -24.43
N LEU A 116 -3.71 5.85 -24.73
CA LEU A 116 -3.19 5.94 -26.10
C LEU A 116 -3.02 4.55 -26.71
N ASP A 117 -2.47 3.60 -25.96
CA ASP A 117 -2.30 2.22 -26.40
C ASP A 117 -3.66 1.56 -26.70
N ASN A 118 -4.65 1.75 -25.81
CA ASN A 118 -6.00 1.22 -26.01
C ASN A 118 -6.67 1.78 -27.28
N LEU A 119 -6.51 3.08 -27.55
CA LEU A 119 -7.00 3.69 -28.79
C LEU A 119 -6.30 3.12 -30.03
N ALA A 120 -4.98 2.92 -29.97
CA ALA A 120 -4.22 2.33 -31.06
C ALA A 120 -4.65 0.88 -31.35
N PHE A 121 -4.97 0.09 -30.33
CA PHE A 121 -5.49 -1.28 -30.51
C PHE A 121 -6.89 -1.30 -31.12
N LYS A 122 -7.81 -0.44 -30.65
CA LYS A 122 -9.16 -0.34 -31.20
C LYS A 122 -9.19 0.09 -32.67
N ASN A 123 -8.25 0.95 -33.08
CA ASN A 123 -8.17 1.42 -34.47
C ASN A 123 -7.53 0.39 -35.42
N LYS A 124 -6.95 -0.71 -34.91
CA LYS A 124 -6.35 -1.79 -35.70
C LYS A 124 -7.25 -3.05 -35.80
N SER A 125 -8.39 -3.05 -35.09
CA SER A 125 -9.38 -4.14 -35.07
C SER A 125 -10.60 -3.75 -35.91
#